data_AF-A0A4R2SVN8-F1
#
_entry.id   AF-A0A4R2SVN8-F1
#
_cell.length_a   1.000
_cell.length_b   1.000
_cell.length_c   1.000
_cell.angle_alpha   90.00
_cell.angle_beta   90.00
_cell.angle_gamma   90.00
#
_symmetry.space_group_name_H-M   'P 1'
#
loop_
_entity.id
_entity.type
_entity.pdbx_description
1 polymer ?
#
loop_
_entity_poly.entity_id
_entity_poly.type
_entity_poly.pdbx_seq_one_letter_code
_entity_poly.pdbx_strand_id
1 'polypeptide(L)' 'MIDADLVAGTDLIPLIERFLAVPDVAYLQAHYARRGCYAARIVRA' A
#
# COMPACT_ATOMS: atom_id res chain seq x y z
N MET A 1 3.42 -2.27 11.80
CA MET A 1 3.14 -1.20 10.83
C MET A 1 4.41 -0.37 10.76
N ILE A 2 5.10 -0.36 9.62
CA ILE A 2 6.40 0.33 9.44
C ILE A 2 6.15 1.79 9.02
N ASP A 3 5.29 1.98 8.02
CA ASP A 3 4.93 3.28 7.46
C ASP A 3 3.50 3.20 6.87
N ALA A 4 2.90 4.36 6.57
CA ALA A 4 1.61 4.50 5.89
C ALA A 4 1.50 5.88 5.23
N ASP A 5 0.98 5.91 4.01
CA ASP A 5 0.79 7.14 3.24
C ASP A 5 -0.51 7.05 2.41
N LEU A 6 -1.08 8.20 2.04
CA LEU A 6 -2.32 8.31 1.27
C LEU A 6 -2.06 9.07 -0.02
N VAL A 7 -2.44 8.47 -1.14
CA VAL A 7 -2.32 9.06 -2.48
C VAL A 7 -3.63 8.92 -3.26
N ALA A 8 -3.77 9.69 -4.34
CA ALA A 8 -4.84 9.45 -5.30
C ALA A 8 -4.70 8.05 -5.91
N GLY A 9 -5.82 7.42 -6.27
CA GLY A 9 -5.80 6.06 -6.82
C GLY A 9 -4.96 5.93 -8.10
N THR A 10 -4.81 7.01 -8.86
CA THR A 10 -3.96 7.10 -10.06
C THR A 10 -2.46 7.03 -9.75
N ASP A 11 -2.06 7.40 -8.52
CA ASP A 11 -0.66 7.48 -8.10
C ASP A 11 -0.27 6.31 -7.18
N LEU A 12 -1.12 5.27 -7.11
CA LEU A 12 -0.95 4.15 -6.19
C LEU A 12 0.25 3.26 -6.54
N ILE A 13 0.54 3.05 -7.83
CA ILE A 13 1.61 2.13 -8.27
C ILE A 13 3.00 2.58 -7.77
N PRO A 14 3.44 3.84 -7.99
CA PRO A 14 4.73 4.29 -7.46
C PRO A 14 4.85 4.17 -5.94
N LEU A 15 3.74 4.37 -5.20
CA LEU A 15 3.73 4.24 -3.75
C LEU A 15 3.91 2.77 -3.31
N ILE A 16 3.22 1.83 -3.97
CA ILE A 16 3.36 0.39 -3.72
C ILE A 16 4.80 -0.04 -3.94
N GLU A 17 5.39 0.34 -5.08
CA GLU A 17 6.76 -0.01 -5.44
C GLU A 17 7.76 0.52 -4.40
N ARG A 18 7.59 1.78 -3.97
CA ARG A 18 8.45 2.40 -2.96
C ARG A 18 8.42 1.66 -1.63
N PHE A 19 7.24 1.25 -1.15
CA PHE A 19 7.15 0.48 0.08
C PHE A 19 7.66 -0.95 -0.07
N LEU A 20 7.36 -1.62 -1.18
CA LEU A 20 7.85 -2.98 -1.43
C LEU A 20 9.36 -3.04 -1.76
N ALA A 21 10.00 -1.91 -2.06
CA ALA A 21 11.46 -1.83 -2.15
C ALA A 21 12.15 -1.96 -0.78
N VAL A 22 11.45 -1.72 0.33
CA VAL A 22 12.00 -1.87 1.68
C VAL A 22 12.07 -3.37 2.03
N PRO A 23 13.27 -3.93 2.31
CA PRO A 23 13.43 -5.38 2.56
C PRO A 23 12.59 -5.89 3.74
N ASP A 24 12.44 -5.06 4.77
CA ASP A 24 11.72 -5.43 6.00
C ASP A 24 10.19 -5.40 5.85
N VAL A 25 9.67 -4.88 4.73
CA VAL A 25 8.23 -4.87 4.45
C VAL A 25 7.79 -6.26 3.99
N ALA A 26 6.99 -6.94 4.80
CA ALA A 26 6.44 -8.26 4.45
C ALA A 26 5.30 -8.18 3.42
N TYR A 27 4.38 -7.22 3.56
CA TYR A 27 3.24 -6.99 2.66
C TYR A 27 2.64 -5.60 2.93
N LEU A 28 1.79 -5.11 2.01
CA LEU A 28 1.02 -3.87 2.21
C LEU A 28 -0.45 -4.18 2.47
N GLN A 29 -1.05 -3.45 3.40
CA GLN A 29 -2.50 -3.36 3.58
C GLN A 29 -2.99 -2.09 2.89
N ALA A 30 -3.65 -2.22 1.75
CA ALA A 30 -4.22 -1.09 1.04
C ALA A 30 -5.62 -0.79 1.57
N HIS A 31 -5.87 0.48 1.85
CA HIS A 31 -7.19 0.97 2.26
C HIS A 31 -7.63 2.17 1.43
N TYR A 32 -8.92 2.22 1.08
CA TYR A 32 -9.55 3.43 0.58
C TYR A 32 -9.85 4.38 1.73
N ALA A 33 -9.67 5.68 1.52
CA ALA A 33 -10.12 6.73 2.44
C ALA A 33 -11.66 6.94 2.36
N ARG A 34 -12.44 5.84 2.49
CA ARG A 34 -13.91 5.75 2.38
C ARG A 34 -14.43 4.68 3.36
N ARG A 35 -15.75 4.65 3.62
CA ARG A 35 -16.37 3.60 4.46
C ARG A 35 -16.23 2.23 3.79
N GLY A 36 -15.97 1.19 4.58
CA GLY A 36 -15.63 -0.13 4.05
C GLY A 36 -14.22 -0.11 3.44
N CYS A 37 -13.25 0.35 4.22
CA CYS A 37 -11.98 0.87 3.71
C CYS A 37 -11.00 -0.19 3.21
N TYR A 38 -11.18 -1.48 3.49
CA TYR A 38 -10.20 -2.48 3.03
C TYR A 38 -10.29 -2.66 1.51
N ALA A 39 -9.15 -2.51 0.83
CA ALA A 39 -9.05 -2.71 -0.61
C ALA A 39 -8.39 -4.05 -0.95
N ALA A 40 -7.17 -4.26 -0.47
CA ALA A 40 -6.39 -5.45 -0.81
C ALA A 40 -5.19 -5.67 0.13
N ARG A 41 -4.69 -6.91 0.13
CA ARG A 41 -3.37 -7.28 0.60
C ARG A 41 -2.45 -7.39 -0.62
N ILE A 42 -1.36 -6.65 -0.63
CA ILE A 42 -0.43 -6.60 -1.76
C ILE A 42 0.88 -7.26 -1.32
N VAL A 43 1.38 -8.17 -2.16
CA VAL A 43 2.60 -8.95 -1.95
C VAL A 43 3.50 -8.86 -3.18
N ARG A 44 4.77 -9.21 -3.02
CA ARG A 44 5.70 -9.42 -4.15
C ARG A 44 5.34 -10.73 -4.85
N ALA A 45 5.54 -10.77 -6.18
CA ALA A 45 5.40 -11.99 -6.98
C ALA A 45 6.53 -13.00 -6.67
#